data_AF-A0A8J8XP48-F1
#
_entry.id   AF-A0A8J8XP48-F1
#
_cell.length_a   1.000
_cell.length_b   1.000
_cell.length_c   1.000
_cell.angle_alpha   90.00
_cell.angle_beta   90.00
_cell.angle_gamma   90.00
#
_symmetry.space_group_name_H-M   'P 1'
#
loop_
_entity.id
_entity.type
_entity.pdbx_description
1 polymer ?
#
loop_
_entity_poly.entity_id
_entity_poly.type
_entity_poly.pdbx_seq_one_letter_code
_entity_poly.pdbx_strand_id
1 'polypeptide(L)'
;MVSSGFIEYKFDYQQIHKLAIGERLPATTISTGEHNAKIMCYPHGFGYGNGEYISLFFVMLKQIDPKIKVIFEAFLIGKDGTPSSFHAKRTMQCWASQDGYDWFGWHRFVMRSDLESLDGMVTFICGLVVLRNDDDGDDHVAVPPSNLGSQLAAMVGSAVGGETFHAHRAVLAARSPVFRAELLGSMAEATMPCVTLRDIEPATFRALLHFVYTDVLQIEGSSSTSTTDLLQRLLAAADRFALERLKLMCAQKLWESVSVETVIATLCCAEMHSCPELKNRCIDLVVTKDNFMEVAVTKDYFHLGQSFPSVIEEIKPRLKK
;
A
#
# COMPACT_ATOMS: atom_id res chain seq x y z
N MET A 1 13.56 -1.63 -0.94
CA MET A 1 15.03 -1.81 -0.97
C MET A 1 15.34 -2.95 -1.93
N VAL A 2 16.25 -2.76 -2.89
CA VAL A 2 16.48 -3.70 -4.00
C VAL A 2 17.75 -4.52 -3.77
N SER A 3 18.85 -3.90 -3.34
CA SER A 3 20.10 -4.59 -2.98
C SER A 3 21.02 -3.69 -2.16
N SER A 4 22.02 -4.28 -1.50
CA SER A 4 23.11 -3.55 -0.82
C SER A 4 24.44 -4.30 -0.92
N GLY A 5 25.54 -3.57 -0.79
CA GLY A 5 26.88 -4.14 -0.70
C GLY A 5 27.82 -3.21 0.05
N PHE A 6 28.86 -3.80 0.65
CA PHE A 6 29.86 -3.10 1.44
C PHE A 6 31.26 -3.56 1.04
N ILE A 7 32.22 -2.63 1.03
CA ILE A 7 33.64 -2.95 0.82
C ILE A 7 34.54 -2.23 1.81
N GLU A 8 35.68 -2.85 2.08
CA GLU A 8 36.80 -2.23 2.77
C GLU A 8 37.69 -1.49 1.78
N TYR A 9 37.96 -0.23 2.06
CA TYR A 9 38.91 0.60 1.33
C TYR A 9 40.10 0.90 2.23
N LYS A 10 41.26 0.29 1.94
CA LYS A 10 42.47 0.36 2.78
C LYS A 10 43.61 1.08 2.08
N PHE A 11 44.36 1.87 2.83
CA PHE A 11 45.58 2.50 2.34
C PHE A 11 46.55 2.80 3.48
N ASP A 12 47.83 2.92 3.13
CA ASP A 12 48.89 3.28 4.05
C ASP A 12 48.97 4.81 4.19
N TYR A 13 48.81 5.29 5.42
CA TYR A 13 48.85 6.71 5.76
C TYR A 13 50.21 7.33 5.45
N GLN A 14 51.32 6.58 5.57
CA GLN A 14 52.64 7.11 5.23
C GLN A 14 52.82 7.34 3.73
N GLN A 15 52.20 6.49 2.92
CA GLN A 15 52.31 6.56 1.46
C GLN A 15 51.53 7.74 0.88
N ILE A 16 50.45 8.16 1.53
CA ILE A 16 49.64 9.27 1.04
C ILE A 16 50.32 10.63 1.21
N HIS A 17 51.30 10.80 2.12
CA HIS A 17 52.02 12.07 2.31
C HIS A 17 52.77 12.56 1.07
N LYS A 18 53.05 11.66 0.13
CA LYS A 18 53.73 11.99 -1.14
C LYS A 18 52.77 12.53 -2.21
N LEU A 19 51.46 12.43 -1.98
CA LEU A 19 50.43 12.83 -2.94
C LEU A 19 50.08 14.31 -2.78
N ALA A 20 49.91 15.00 -3.90
CA ALA A 20 49.49 16.39 -3.92
C ALA A 20 47.96 16.54 -3.72
N ILE A 21 47.50 17.76 -3.44
CA ILE A 21 46.07 18.10 -3.44
C ILE A 21 45.50 17.81 -4.83
N GLY A 22 44.35 17.13 -4.87
CA GLY A 22 43.71 16.69 -6.13
C GLY A 22 44.23 15.36 -6.66
N GLU A 23 45.30 14.78 -6.11
CA GLU A 23 45.71 13.42 -6.46
C GLU A 23 44.89 12.37 -5.69
N ARG A 24 44.61 11.26 -6.37
CA ARG A 24 43.77 10.18 -5.84
C ARG A 24 44.53 8.88 -5.66
N LEU A 25 44.02 8.09 -4.73
CA LEU A 25 44.38 6.69 -4.60
C LEU A 25 43.73 5.82 -5.70
N PRO A 26 44.21 4.58 -5.89
CA PRO A 26 43.58 3.62 -6.79
C PRO A 26 42.09 3.45 -6.48
N ALA A 27 41.25 3.43 -7.52
CA ALA A 27 39.80 3.31 -7.32
C ALA A 27 39.42 1.86 -7.06
N THR A 28 38.44 1.64 -6.17
CA THR A 28 37.93 0.30 -5.85
C THR A 28 36.48 0.17 -6.28
N THR A 29 36.11 -0.98 -6.83
CA THR A 29 34.75 -1.24 -7.30
C THR A 29 33.92 -1.93 -6.22
N ILE A 30 32.69 -1.47 -6.04
CA ILE A 30 31.65 -2.10 -5.22
C ILE A 30 30.52 -2.59 -6.12
N SER A 31 30.01 -3.79 -5.83
CA SER A 31 28.97 -4.46 -6.61
C SER A 31 27.80 -4.85 -5.72
N THR A 32 26.57 -4.49 -6.11
CA THR A 32 25.33 -4.85 -5.40
C THR A 32 24.31 -5.37 -6.42
N GLY A 33 24.26 -6.70 -6.59
CA GLY A 33 23.48 -7.30 -7.68
C GLY A 33 24.00 -6.84 -9.05
N GLU A 34 23.14 -6.20 -9.85
CA GLU A 34 23.50 -5.69 -11.20
C GLU A 34 24.12 -4.28 -11.19
N HIS A 35 24.08 -3.58 -10.06
CA HIS A 35 24.59 -2.21 -9.94
C HIS A 35 26.04 -2.22 -9.45
N ASN A 36 26.89 -1.44 -10.13
CA ASN A 36 28.32 -1.36 -9.83
C ASN A 36 28.76 0.10 -9.73
N ALA A 37 29.61 0.41 -8.75
CA ALA A 37 30.15 1.75 -8.54
C ALA A 37 31.66 1.71 -8.28
N LYS A 38 32.38 2.76 -8.64
CA LYS A 38 33.78 2.99 -8.25
C LYS A 38 33.86 4.01 -7.15
N ILE A 39 34.66 3.72 -6.14
CA ILE A 39 34.97 4.62 -5.04
C ILE A 39 36.29 5.32 -5.33
N MET A 40 36.30 6.64 -5.14
CA MET A 40 37.46 7.50 -5.34
C MET A 40 37.81 8.22 -4.04
N CYS A 41 39.03 8.01 -3.56
CA CYS A 41 39.56 8.64 -2.36
C CYS A 41 40.66 9.63 -2.73
N TYR A 42 40.54 10.86 -2.24
CA TYR A 42 41.50 11.96 -2.40
C TYR A 42 42.07 12.29 -1.03
N PRO A 43 43.27 11.81 -0.68
CA PRO A 43 43.82 11.94 0.67
C PRO A 43 44.09 13.40 1.08
N HIS A 44 44.32 14.28 0.10
CA HIS A 44 44.53 15.71 0.30
C HIS A 44 43.38 16.56 -0.29
N GLY A 45 42.23 15.94 -0.54
CA GLY A 45 41.03 16.58 -1.06
C GLY A 45 41.00 16.81 -2.58
N PHE A 46 39.81 17.12 -3.11
CA PHE A 46 39.50 17.19 -4.56
C PHE A 46 39.75 18.58 -5.22
N GLY A 47 40.79 19.32 -4.79
CA GLY A 47 41.30 20.47 -5.57
C GLY A 47 40.89 21.89 -5.14
N TYR A 48 39.81 22.10 -4.38
CA TYR A 48 39.37 23.45 -3.94
C TYR A 48 39.60 23.73 -2.44
N GLY A 49 40.40 22.90 -1.75
CA GLY A 49 40.63 22.99 -0.30
C GLY A 49 42.09 23.10 0.07
N ASN A 50 42.34 23.33 1.36
CA ASN A 50 43.63 23.51 2.01
C ASN A 50 44.34 22.19 2.38
N GLY A 51 43.87 21.03 1.90
CA GLY A 51 44.53 19.72 2.08
C GLY A 51 44.35 19.04 3.44
N GLU A 52 43.55 19.63 4.33
CA GLU A 52 43.34 19.17 5.71
C GLU A 52 42.35 18.00 5.82
N TYR A 53 41.50 17.81 4.80
CA TYR A 53 40.46 16.78 4.80
C TYR A 53 40.67 15.78 3.67
N ILE A 54 40.36 14.53 3.95
CA ILE A 54 40.17 13.52 2.91
C ILE A 54 38.82 13.79 2.23
N SER A 55 38.79 13.78 0.89
CA SER A 55 37.54 13.75 0.12
C SER A 55 37.26 12.33 -0.36
N LEU A 56 35.99 11.93 -0.33
CA LEU A 56 35.55 10.60 -0.72
C LEU A 56 34.31 10.69 -1.59
N PHE A 57 34.37 10.05 -2.76
CA PHE A 57 33.27 10.04 -3.73
C PHE A 57 33.02 8.62 -4.26
N PHE A 58 31.82 8.40 -4.80
CA PHE A 58 31.51 7.27 -5.65
C PHE A 58 31.00 7.74 -7.00
N VAL A 59 31.20 6.90 -8.01
CA VAL A 59 30.75 7.09 -9.38
C VAL A 59 30.14 5.79 -9.87
N MET A 60 28.94 5.84 -10.41
CA MET A 60 28.23 4.66 -10.91
C MET A 60 28.81 4.24 -12.26
N LEU A 61 29.05 2.94 -12.45
CA LEU A 61 29.70 2.41 -13.66
C LEU A 61 28.74 2.23 -14.83
N LYS A 62 27.44 2.21 -14.56
CA LYS A 62 26.38 2.14 -15.55
C LYS A 62 25.34 3.19 -15.20
N GLN A 63 24.65 3.66 -16.22
CA GLN A 63 23.47 4.48 -16.05
C GLN A 63 22.43 3.68 -15.26
N ILE A 64 21.86 4.34 -14.26
CA ILE A 64 20.86 3.74 -13.38
C ILE A 64 19.49 4.23 -13.84
N ASP A 65 18.50 3.35 -13.80
CA ASP A 65 17.10 3.73 -13.98
C ASP A 65 16.78 4.94 -13.05
N PRO A 66 16.22 6.04 -13.58
CA PRO A 66 15.87 7.22 -12.78
C PRO A 66 14.88 6.93 -11.65
N LYS A 67 14.14 5.82 -11.72
CA LYS A 67 13.28 5.31 -10.64
C LYS A 67 14.07 4.64 -9.51
N ILE A 68 15.38 4.51 -9.63
CA ILE A 68 16.23 3.93 -8.61
C ILE A 68 16.95 5.04 -7.83
N LYS A 69 16.86 4.97 -6.50
CA LYS A 69 17.59 5.84 -5.57
C LYS A 69 18.79 5.11 -4.99
N VAL A 70 19.90 5.82 -4.81
CA VAL A 70 21.13 5.25 -4.27
C VAL A 70 21.54 6.00 -3.01
N ILE A 71 21.80 5.24 -1.95
CA ILE A 71 22.38 5.74 -0.70
C ILE A 71 23.83 5.31 -0.66
N PHE A 72 24.71 6.26 -0.38
CA PHE A 72 26.11 6.01 -0.12
C PHE A 72 26.44 6.34 1.34
N GLU A 73 27.09 5.41 2.01
CA GLU A 73 27.51 5.55 3.39
C GLU A 73 28.97 5.14 3.53
N ALA A 74 29.71 5.87 4.35
CA ALA A 74 31.09 5.53 4.64
C ALA A 74 31.44 5.88 6.07
N PHE A 75 32.32 5.08 6.68
CA PHE A 75 32.82 5.31 8.02
C PHE A 75 34.24 4.76 8.20
N LEU A 76 34.98 5.37 9.12
CA LEU A 76 36.34 4.97 9.49
C LEU A 76 36.32 3.82 10.50
N ILE A 77 37.26 2.87 10.37
CA ILE A 77 37.50 1.84 11.38
C ILE A 77 38.61 2.31 12.34
N GLY A 78 38.33 2.23 13.64
CA GLY A 78 39.27 2.56 14.70
C GLY A 78 40.35 1.50 14.91
N LYS A 79 41.35 1.80 15.75
CA LYS A 79 42.48 0.89 16.08
C LYS A 79 42.04 -0.45 16.67
N ASP A 80 40.89 -0.48 17.33
CA ASP A 80 40.27 -1.66 17.93
C ASP A 80 39.49 -2.52 16.91
N GLY A 81 39.41 -2.08 15.66
CA GLY A 81 38.65 -2.74 14.60
C GLY A 81 37.16 -2.36 14.57
N THR A 82 36.70 -1.39 15.37
CA THR A 82 35.29 -1.02 15.43
C THR A 82 34.95 0.20 14.56
N PRO A 83 33.70 0.31 14.06
CA PRO A 83 33.23 1.49 13.31
C PRO A 83 33.23 2.77 14.17
N SER A 84 33.92 3.79 13.69
CA SER A 84 33.86 5.12 14.30
C SER A 84 32.57 5.83 13.92
N SER A 85 31.69 6.03 14.90
CA SER A 85 30.45 6.80 14.74
C SER A 85 30.70 8.29 14.48
N PHE A 86 31.80 8.84 15.00
CA PHE A 86 32.20 10.25 14.81
C PHE A 86 32.64 10.57 13.38
N HIS A 87 33.11 9.57 12.63
CA HIS A 87 33.59 9.71 11.26
C HIS A 87 32.66 9.04 10.24
N ALA A 88 31.43 8.74 10.63
CA ALA A 88 30.42 8.17 9.74
C ALA A 88 29.69 9.28 8.98
N LYS A 89 29.60 9.15 7.66
CA LYS A 89 28.77 10.02 6.81
C LYS A 89 27.86 9.18 5.93
N ARG A 90 26.65 9.71 5.72
CA ARG A 90 25.62 9.10 4.89
C ARG A 90 24.98 10.17 4.02
N THR A 91 24.84 9.90 2.74
CA THR A 91 24.19 10.79 1.78
C THR A 91 23.22 9.99 0.93
N MET A 92 22.05 10.58 0.71
CA MET A 92 21.05 10.04 -0.19
C MET A 92 21.02 10.96 -1.41
N GLN A 93 21.33 10.41 -2.57
CA GLN A 93 21.36 11.16 -3.83
C GLN A 93 20.29 10.59 -4.76
N CYS A 94 19.63 11.51 -5.46
CA CYS A 94 18.70 11.19 -6.53
C CYS A 94 19.27 11.75 -7.84
N TRP A 95 19.26 10.90 -8.87
CA TRP A 95 19.39 11.18 -10.31
C TRP A 95 20.73 10.88 -10.97
N ALA A 96 20.61 10.25 -12.14
CA ALA A 96 21.64 10.13 -13.14
C ALA A 96 21.57 11.36 -14.06
N SER A 97 22.61 12.20 -14.11
CA SER A 97 22.76 13.14 -15.21
C SER A 97 22.89 12.38 -16.53
N GLN A 98 22.39 12.99 -17.61
CA GLN A 98 22.40 12.43 -18.98
C GLN A 98 23.80 12.09 -19.48
N ASP A 99 24.84 12.65 -18.85
CA ASP A 99 26.23 12.55 -19.26
C ASP A 99 27.01 11.42 -18.52
N GLY A 100 26.33 10.65 -17.66
CA GLY A 100 26.80 9.33 -17.23
C GLY A 100 27.92 9.29 -16.18
N TYR A 101 28.35 10.44 -15.64
CA TYR A 101 29.40 10.50 -14.62
C TYR A 101 29.19 11.60 -13.60
N ASP A 102 28.22 11.41 -12.70
CA ASP A 102 28.10 12.27 -11.53
C ASP A 102 28.97 11.76 -10.38
N TRP A 103 29.69 12.70 -9.78
CA TRP A 103 30.59 12.47 -8.67
C TRP A 103 29.85 12.77 -7.38
N PHE A 104 29.53 11.73 -6.62
CA PHE A 104 28.69 11.86 -5.44
C PHE A 104 29.47 11.50 -4.17
N GLY A 105 29.38 12.34 -3.14
CA GLY A 105 30.11 12.11 -1.90
C GLY A 105 30.42 13.41 -1.17
N TRP A 106 31.58 13.45 -0.53
CA TRP A 106 31.94 14.54 0.38
C TRP A 106 33.32 15.09 0.07
N HIS A 107 33.37 16.40 -0.18
CA HIS A 107 34.64 17.14 -0.25
C HIS A 107 35.39 17.17 1.09
N ARG A 108 34.68 17.08 2.22
CA ARG A 108 35.27 17.03 3.56
C ARG A 108 34.73 15.82 4.30
N PHE A 109 35.28 14.64 4.07
CA PHE A 109 34.81 13.39 4.69
C PHE A 109 35.37 13.26 6.12
N VAL A 110 36.69 13.16 6.26
CA VAL A 110 37.41 13.00 7.55
C VAL A 110 38.59 13.97 7.60
N MET A 111 38.87 14.54 8.77
CA MET A 111 40.03 15.41 8.98
C MET A 111 41.28 14.56 9.18
N ARG A 112 42.40 14.96 8.60
CA ARG A 112 43.61 14.13 8.59
C ARG A 112 44.29 14.00 9.93
N SER A 113 44.24 15.04 10.77
CA SER A 113 44.74 14.99 12.15
C SER A 113 44.15 13.80 12.92
N ASP A 114 42.91 13.43 12.62
CA ASP A 114 42.21 12.34 13.31
C ASP A 114 42.76 10.96 12.88
N LEU A 115 43.40 10.91 11.71
CA LEU A 115 44.01 9.70 11.15
C LEU A 115 45.46 9.49 11.61
N GLU A 116 46.15 10.52 12.07
CA GLU A 116 47.54 10.42 12.60
C GLU A 116 47.61 9.51 13.83
N SER A 117 46.48 9.33 14.52
CA SER A 117 46.34 8.41 15.66
C SER A 117 46.32 6.93 15.25
N LEU A 118 46.09 6.60 13.97
CA LEU A 118 46.04 5.24 13.43
C LEU A 118 47.43 4.80 12.96
N ASP A 119 47.90 3.63 13.40
CA ASP A 119 49.23 3.13 13.01
C ASP A 119 49.19 2.56 11.59
N GLY A 120 49.84 3.26 10.67
CA GLY A 120 50.17 2.78 9.32
C GLY A 120 48.97 2.63 8.39
N MET A 121 48.07 1.68 8.63
CA MET A 121 47.00 1.32 7.69
C MET A 121 45.65 1.90 8.10
N VAL A 122 45.09 2.77 7.26
CA VAL A 122 43.76 3.36 7.43
C VAL A 122 42.75 2.51 6.67
N THR A 123 41.60 2.24 7.29
CA THR A 123 40.50 1.46 6.68
C THR A 123 39.19 2.24 6.74
N PHE A 124 38.57 2.44 5.58
CA PHE A 124 37.19 2.91 5.47
C PHE A 124 36.27 1.77 5.06
N ILE A 125 35.11 1.66 5.69
CA ILE A 125 34.01 0.85 5.14
C ILE A 125 33.15 1.76 4.30
N CYS A 126 32.87 1.35 3.07
CA CYS A 126 31.98 2.04 2.16
C CYS A 126 30.82 1.13 1.77
N GLY A 127 29.60 1.61 1.99
CA GLY A 127 28.35 0.94 1.69
C GLY A 127 27.59 1.62 0.58
N LEU A 128 27.00 0.83 -0.31
CA LEU A 128 26.07 1.27 -1.33
C LEU A 128 24.74 0.54 -1.11
N VAL A 129 23.65 1.29 -1.02
CA VAL A 129 22.29 0.74 -0.85
C VAL A 129 21.40 1.26 -1.97
N VAL A 130 20.73 0.35 -2.68
CA VAL A 130 19.90 0.65 -3.84
C VAL A 130 18.42 0.47 -3.50
N LEU A 131 17.59 1.47 -3.81
CA LEU A 131 16.15 1.52 -3.54
C LEU A 131 15.39 1.77 -4.84
N ARG A 132 14.19 1.19 -5.01
CA ARG A 132 13.29 1.43 -6.15
C ARG A 132 12.14 2.32 -5.69
N ASN A 133 11.89 3.37 -6.45
CA ASN A 133 10.84 4.35 -6.25
C ASN A 133 9.68 3.95 -7.18
N ASP A 134 8.62 3.36 -6.62
CA ASP A 134 7.44 2.96 -7.38
C ASP A 134 6.35 4.05 -7.37
N ASP A 135 6.72 5.32 -7.18
CA ASP A 135 5.75 6.41 -6.99
C ASP A 135 6.01 7.59 -7.94
N ASP A 136 4.94 7.98 -8.64
CA ASP A 136 4.87 8.68 -9.92
C ASP A 136 4.95 10.22 -9.76
N GLY A 137 5.77 10.85 -10.59
CA GLY A 137 5.93 12.31 -10.69
C GLY A 137 5.37 12.84 -12.01
N ASP A 138 4.38 13.72 -11.88
CA ASP A 138 3.68 14.59 -12.84
C ASP A 138 4.48 15.10 -14.06
N ASP A 139 4.23 14.53 -15.25
CA ASP A 139 4.51 15.11 -16.58
C ASP A 139 3.54 14.57 -17.67
N HIS A 140 2.27 14.35 -17.32
CA HIS A 140 1.25 13.82 -18.23
C HIS A 140 0.36 14.93 -18.81
N VAL A 141 0.01 14.83 -20.10
CA VAL A 141 -1.15 15.56 -20.66
C VAL A 141 -2.34 15.30 -19.73
N ALA A 142 -2.89 16.35 -19.12
CA ALA A 142 -3.98 16.24 -18.16
C ALA A 142 -5.20 15.59 -18.83
N VAL A 143 -5.36 14.28 -18.66
CA VAL A 143 -6.55 13.56 -19.10
C VAL A 143 -7.65 13.86 -18.07
N PRO A 144 -8.77 14.48 -18.48
CA PRO A 144 -9.87 14.70 -17.55
C PRO A 144 -10.38 13.36 -17.01
N PRO A 145 -10.75 13.27 -15.73
CA PRO A 145 -11.29 12.05 -15.17
C PRO A 145 -12.56 11.62 -15.92
N SER A 146 -12.80 10.31 -16.01
CA SER A 146 -14.00 9.78 -16.67
C SER A 146 -15.27 10.37 -16.05
N ASN A 147 -16.14 10.92 -16.89
CA ASN A 147 -17.46 11.43 -16.50
C ASN A 147 -18.61 10.47 -16.90
N LEU A 148 -18.29 9.25 -17.35
CA LEU A 148 -19.30 8.28 -17.77
C LEU A 148 -20.27 7.94 -16.62
N GLY A 149 -19.73 7.75 -15.41
CA GLY A 149 -20.55 7.43 -14.23
C GLY A 149 -21.57 8.52 -13.91
N SER A 150 -21.18 9.80 -13.95
CA SER A 150 -22.11 10.90 -13.68
C SER A 150 -23.14 11.09 -14.79
N GLN A 151 -22.76 10.88 -16.05
CA GLN A 151 -23.69 10.90 -17.19
C GLN A 151 -24.74 9.77 -17.08
N LEU A 152 -24.33 8.57 -16.69
CA LEU A 152 -25.24 7.45 -16.46
C LEU A 152 -26.12 7.66 -15.22
N ALA A 153 -25.57 8.22 -14.13
CA ALA A 153 -26.35 8.55 -12.93
C ALA A 153 -27.51 9.50 -13.25
N ALA A 154 -27.27 10.50 -14.12
CA ALA A 154 -28.29 11.46 -14.55
C ALA A 154 -29.43 10.83 -15.36
N MET A 155 -29.24 9.61 -15.90
CA MET A 155 -30.29 8.87 -16.59
C MET A 155 -31.24 8.16 -15.62
N VAL A 156 -30.89 8.03 -14.34
CA VAL A 156 -31.77 7.44 -13.33
C VAL A 156 -32.87 8.45 -13.00
N GLY A 157 -34.12 8.13 -13.35
CA GLY A 157 -35.24 9.02 -13.05
C GLY A 157 -35.48 9.11 -11.54
N SER A 158 -35.89 10.29 -11.07
CA SER A 158 -36.22 10.51 -9.66
C SER A 158 -37.36 9.60 -9.21
N ALA A 159 -37.33 9.21 -7.93
CA ALA A 159 -38.39 8.39 -7.37
C ALA A 159 -39.71 9.18 -7.34
N VAL A 160 -40.74 8.71 -8.05
CA VAL A 160 -42.08 9.32 -7.98
C VAL A 160 -42.75 8.82 -6.71
N GLY A 161 -43.11 9.75 -5.82
CA GLY A 161 -43.72 9.42 -4.52
C GLY A 161 -42.82 8.67 -3.54
N GLY A 162 -41.51 8.58 -3.81
CA GLY A 162 -40.56 7.85 -2.95
C GLY A 162 -40.53 6.33 -3.16
N GLU A 163 -41.41 5.78 -3.98
CA GLU A 163 -41.58 4.31 -4.11
C GLU A 163 -41.41 3.76 -5.53
N THR A 164 -41.55 4.60 -6.57
CA THR A 164 -41.38 4.17 -7.97
C THR A 164 -40.11 4.74 -8.57
N PHE A 165 -39.24 3.88 -9.12
CA PHE A 165 -37.96 4.27 -9.74
C PHE A 165 -37.96 4.00 -11.24
N HIS A 166 -37.56 4.98 -12.04
CA HIS A 166 -37.40 4.80 -13.49
C HIS A 166 -35.98 4.35 -13.81
N ALA A 167 -35.87 3.26 -14.58
CA ALA A 167 -34.59 2.66 -14.95
C ALA A 167 -34.64 1.97 -16.33
N HIS A 168 -33.47 1.69 -16.87
CA HIS A 168 -33.27 1.10 -18.19
C HIS A 168 -33.00 -0.41 -18.04
N ARG A 169 -33.85 -1.22 -18.67
CA ARG A 169 -33.74 -2.69 -18.62
C ARG A 169 -32.38 -3.19 -19.10
N ALA A 170 -31.85 -2.59 -20.16
CA ALA A 170 -30.55 -2.94 -20.73
C ALA A 170 -29.41 -2.74 -19.71
N VAL A 171 -29.42 -1.65 -18.95
CA VAL A 171 -28.40 -1.37 -17.93
C VAL A 171 -28.51 -2.36 -16.76
N LEU A 172 -29.72 -2.57 -16.23
CA LEU A 172 -29.96 -3.53 -15.14
C LEU A 172 -29.54 -4.95 -15.53
N ALA A 173 -29.93 -5.40 -16.72
CA ALA A 173 -29.61 -6.73 -17.24
C ALA A 173 -28.13 -6.91 -17.61
N ALA A 174 -27.41 -5.84 -17.94
CA ALA A 174 -25.97 -5.90 -18.18
C ALA A 174 -25.18 -6.03 -16.86
N ARG A 175 -25.71 -5.47 -15.77
CA ARG A 175 -25.00 -5.33 -14.50
C ARG A 175 -25.35 -6.41 -13.48
N SER A 176 -26.52 -7.03 -13.59
CA SER A 176 -26.93 -8.11 -12.70
C SER A 176 -27.55 -9.27 -13.49
N PRO A 177 -27.04 -10.52 -13.32
CA PRO A 177 -27.60 -11.68 -13.99
C PRO A 177 -29.02 -12.00 -13.53
N VAL A 178 -29.40 -11.62 -12.30
CA VAL A 178 -30.77 -11.78 -11.77
C VAL A 178 -31.74 -10.89 -12.54
N PHE A 179 -31.45 -9.59 -12.63
CA PHE A 179 -32.23 -8.68 -13.49
C PHE A 179 -32.20 -9.09 -14.96
N ARG A 180 -31.10 -9.67 -15.46
CA ARG A 180 -31.08 -10.20 -16.83
C ARG A 180 -32.12 -11.29 -17.03
N ALA A 181 -32.18 -12.26 -16.12
CA ALA A 181 -33.16 -13.34 -16.17
C ALA A 181 -34.59 -12.82 -16.01
N GLU A 182 -34.81 -11.89 -15.09
CA GLU A 182 -36.14 -11.36 -14.77
C GLU A 182 -36.68 -10.42 -15.88
N LEU A 183 -35.84 -9.52 -16.39
CA LEU A 183 -36.28 -8.47 -17.33
C LEU A 183 -36.12 -8.85 -18.81
N LEU A 184 -35.21 -9.77 -19.14
CA LEU A 184 -34.97 -10.18 -20.54
C LEU A 184 -35.14 -11.69 -20.77
N GLY A 185 -35.46 -12.46 -19.72
CA GLY A 185 -35.77 -13.89 -19.84
C GLY A 185 -37.23 -14.15 -20.21
N SER A 186 -37.71 -15.34 -19.87
CA SER A 186 -39.08 -15.79 -20.16
C SER A 186 -40.08 -15.52 -19.02
N MET A 187 -39.68 -14.72 -18.02
CA MET A 187 -40.53 -14.42 -16.86
C MET A 187 -41.62 -13.40 -17.22
N ALA A 188 -42.69 -13.31 -16.43
CA ALA A 188 -43.82 -12.41 -16.72
C ALA A 188 -43.35 -10.93 -16.78
N GLU A 189 -42.43 -10.59 -15.89
CA GLU A 189 -41.74 -9.31 -15.76
C GLU A 189 -41.04 -8.88 -17.06
N ALA A 190 -40.67 -9.83 -17.94
CA ALA A 190 -40.08 -9.55 -19.25
C ALA A 190 -41.01 -8.73 -20.17
N THR A 191 -42.31 -8.76 -19.96
CA THR A 191 -43.30 -7.98 -20.75
C THR A 191 -43.94 -6.83 -19.98
N MET A 192 -43.68 -6.73 -18.68
CA MET A 192 -44.33 -5.72 -17.83
C MET A 192 -43.63 -4.36 -17.92
N PRO A 193 -44.38 -3.26 -17.95
CA PRO A 193 -43.82 -1.90 -17.95
C PRO A 193 -43.30 -1.47 -16.56
N CYS A 194 -43.71 -2.17 -15.50
CA CYS A 194 -43.33 -1.91 -14.12
C CYS A 194 -43.16 -3.24 -13.38
N VAL A 195 -42.14 -3.34 -12.53
CA VAL A 195 -41.85 -4.52 -11.71
C VAL A 195 -41.88 -4.12 -10.24
N THR A 196 -42.71 -4.80 -9.46
CA THR A 196 -42.80 -4.56 -8.01
C THR A 196 -41.73 -5.35 -7.28
N LEU A 197 -40.77 -4.65 -6.68
CA LEU A 197 -39.76 -5.28 -5.82
C LEU A 197 -40.28 -5.38 -4.38
N ARG A 198 -40.39 -6.61 -3.88
CA ARG A 198 -40.77 -6.90 -2.48
C ARG A 198 -39.53 -6.99 -1.60
N ASP A 199 -39.69 -6.73 -0.31
CA ASP A 199 -38.65 -6.92 0.71
C ASP A 199 -37.37 -6.11 0.47
N ILE A 200 -37.50 -4.91 -0.10
CA ILE A 200 -36.40 -3.95 -0.24
C ILE A 200 -36.91 -2.55 0.06
N GLU A 201 -36.25 -1.86 0.99
CA GLU A 201 -36.60 -0.48 1.30
C GLU A 201 -36.21 0.47 0.15
N PRO A 202 -37.00 1.53 -0.11
CA PRO A 202 -36.69 2.48 -1.18
C PRO A 202 -35.30 3.11 -1.07
N ALA A 203 -34.82 3.38 0.15
CA ALA A 203 -33.47 3.91 0.37
C ALA A 203 -32.39 2.91 -0.06
N THR A 204 -32.55 1.64 0.29
CA THR A 204 -31.64 0.56 -0.11
C THR A 204 -31.65 0.36 -1.62
N PHE A 205 -32.84 0.33 -2.23
CA PHE A 205 -32.93 0.17 -3.68
C PHE A 205 -32.36 1.38 -4.44
N ARG A 206 -32.53 2.60 -3.92
CA ARG A 206 -31.90 3.80 -4.48
C ARG A 206 -30.38 3.68 -4.53
N ALA A 207 -29.76 3.26 -3.42
CA ALA A 207 -28.31 3.05 -3.35
C ALA A 207 -27.84 1.95 -4.32
N LEU A 208 -28.57 0.84 -4.40
CA LEU A 208 -28.29 -0.24 -5.33
C LEU A 208 -28.40 0.23 -6.79
N LEU A 209 -29.46 0.97 -7.13
CA LEU A 209 -29.68 1.49 -8.47
C LEU A 209 -28.60 2.50 -8.85
N HIS A 210 -28.20 3.38 -7.93
CA HIS A 210 -27.07 4.28 -8.16
C HIS A 210 -25.79 3.50 -8.47
N PHE A 211 -25.47 2.46 -7.69
CA PHE A 211 -24.31 1.61 -7.94
C PHE A 211 -24.39 0.92 -9.32
N VAL A 212 -25.56 0.44 -9.73
CA VAL A 212 -25.74 -0.22 -11.04
C VAL A 212 -25.29 0.69 -12.19
N TYR A 213 -25.59 1.99 -12.13
CA TYR A 213 -25.24 2.95 -13.18
C TYR A 213 -23.83 3.51 -13.07
N THR A 214 -23.28 3.63 -11.85
CA THR A 214 -22.04 4.38 -11.61
C THR A 214 -20.85 3.52 -11.20
N ASP A 215 -21.10 2.30 -10.73
CA ASP A 215 -20.11 1.44 -10.04
C ASP A 215 -19.52 2.08 -8.76
N VAL A 216 -20.20 3.08 -8.21
CA VAL A 216 -19.80 3.80 -6.99
C VAL A 216 -20.79 3.55 -5.87
N LEU A 217 -20.28 3.10 -4.72
CA LEU A 217 -21.05 3.01 -3.49
C LEU A 217 -21.22 4.41 -2.90
N GLN A 218 -22.45 4.91 -2.98
CA GLN A 218 -22.85 6.14 -2.30
C GLN A 218 -23.82 5.81 -1.18
N ILE A 219 -23.48 6.29 0.01
CA ILE A 219 -24.31 6.13 1.20
C ILE A 219 -24.72 7.54 1.60
N GLU A 220 -25.88 7.97 1.14
CA GLU A 220 -26.47 9.21 1.60
C GLU A 220 -26.99 8.98 3.03
N GLY A 221 -26.52 9.79 3.98
CA GLY A 221 -27.00 9.74 5.36
C GLY A 221 -28.45 10.19 5.41
N SER A 222 -29.39 9.25 5.34
CA SER A 222 -30.79 9.53 5.63
C SER A 222 -30.95 9.73 7.14
N SER A 223 -31.62 10.80 7.55
CA SER A 223 -31.74 11.29 8.93
C SER A 223 -32.43 10.35 9.94
N SER A 224 -32.81 9.13 9.55
CA SER A 224 -33.61 8.20 10.36
C SER A 224 -33.01 6.80 10.54
N THR A 225 -31.95 6.43 9.80
CA THR A 225 -31.41 5.06 9.83
C THR A 225 -29.91 5.11 10.02
N SER A 226 -29.38 4.24 10.90
CA SER A 226 -27.94 4.12 11.07
C SER A 226 -27.28 3.70 9.74
N THR A 227 -26.09 4.25 9.46
CA THR A 227 -25.29 3.89 8.29
C THR A 227 -25.03 2.38 8.21
N THR A 228 -24.85 1.73 9.36
CA THR A 228 -24.64 0.29 9.49
C THR A 228 -25.87 -0.51 9.03
N ASP A 229 -27.08 -0.14 9.44
CA ASP A 229 -28.30 -0.84 9.03
C ASP A 229 -28.52 -0.74 7.52
N LEU A 230 -28.28 0.44 6.94
CA LEU A 230 -28.37 0.63 5.49
C LEU A 230 -27.35 -0.23 4.75
N LEU A 231 -26.11 -0.31 5.26
CA LEU A 231 -25.06 -1.17 4.70
C LEU A 231 -25.41 -2.66 4.76
N GLN A 232 -25.97 -3.14 5.89
CA GLN A 232 -26.41 -4.53 6.02
C GLN A 232 -27.53 -4.85 5.02
N ARG A 233 -28.53 -3.98 4.90
CA ARG A 233 -29.61 -4.12 3.92
C ARG A 233 -29.12 -4.05 2.48
N LEU A 234 -28.15 -3.18 2.19
CA LEU A 234 -27.55 -3.08 0.88
C LEU A 234 -26.69 -4.29 0.54
N LEU A 235 -25.99 -4.87 1.52
CA LEU A 235 -25.28 -6.14 1.37
C LEU A 235 -26.26 -7.27 1.03
N ALA A 236 -27.39 -7.37 1.75
CA ALA A 236 -28.45 -8.33 1.46
C ALA A 236 -29.01 -8.18 0.04
N ALA A 237 -29.27 -6.93 -0.38
CA ALA A 237 -29.75 -6.64 -1.73
C ALA A 237 -28.68 -6.97 -2.79
N ALA A 238 -27.42 -6.67 -2.53
CA ALA A 238 -26.32 -6.97 -3.44
C ALA A 238 -26.17 -8.48 -3.65
N ASP A 239 -26.32 -9.29 -2.59
CA ASP A 239 -26.32 -10.75 -2.70
C ASP A 239 -27.53 -11.24 -3.51
N ARG A 240 -28.74 -10.75 -3.20
CA ARG A 240 -29.99 -11.09 -3.91
C ARG A 240 -29.92 -10.82 -5.41
N PHE A 241 -29.31 -9.71 -5.83
CA PHE A 241 -29.18 -9.33 -7.24
C PHE A 241 -27.84 -9.76 -7.86
N ALA A 242 -27.04 -10.57 -7.16
CA ALA A 242 -25.74 -11.06 -7.60
C ALA A 242 -24.76 -9.95 -8.06
N LEU A 243 -24.71 -8.86 -7.28
CA LEU A 243 -23.81 -7.73 -7.46
C LEU A 243 -22.57 -7.89 -6.57
N GLU A 244 -21.69 -8.81 -6.92
CA GLU A 244 -20.57 -9.26 -6.07
C GLU A 244 -19.65 -8.10 -5.62
N ARG A 245 -19.31 -7.19 -6.53
CA ARG A 245 -18.49 -6.01 -6.21
C ARG A 245 -19.14 -5.10 -5.18
N LEU A 246 -20.45 -4.85 -5.30
CA LEU A 246 -21.20 -4.06 -4.31
C LEU A 246 -21.23 -4.77 -2.96
N LYS A 247 -21.44 -6.09 -2.95
CA LYS A 247 -21.44 -6.92 -1.74
C LYS A 247 -20.13 -6.77 -0.97
N LEU A 248 -18.99 -6.86 -1.66
CA LEU A 248 -17.66 -6.69 -1.05
C LEU A 248 -17.38 -5.25 -0.60
N MET A 249 -17.87 -4.24 -1.32
CA MET A 249 -17.74 -2.84 -0.89
C MET A 249 -18.55 -2.56 0.40
N CYS A 250 -19.77 -3.10 0.49
CA CYS A 250 -20.57 -3.03 1.72
C CYS A 250 -19.88 -3.77 2.87
N ALA A 251 -19.34 -4.96 2.61
CA ALA A 251 -18.61 -5.74 3.59
C ALA A 251 -17.39 -4.99 4.15
N GLN A 252 -16.60 -4.34 3.29
CA GLN A 252 -15.46 -3.54 3.71
C GLN A 252 -15.89 -2.36 4.61
N LYS A 253 -16.98 -1.66 4.26
CA LYS A 253 -17.52 -0.56 5.06
C LYS A 253 -18.09 -1.01 6.40
N LEU A 254 -18.76 -2.16 6.43
CA LEU A 254 -19.22 -2.77 7.68
C LEU A 254 -18.03 -3.10 8.57
N TRP A 255 -17.01 -3.76 8.03
CA TRP A 255 -15.79 -4.12 8.75
C TRP A 255 -15.08 -2.93 9.38
N GLU A 256 -15.01 -1.78 8.69
CA GLU A 256 -14.44 -0.53 9.22
C GLU A 256 -15.16 0.00 10.48
N SER A 257 -16.40 -0.43 10.72
CA SER A 257 -17.23 -0.04 11.86
C SER A 257 -17.42 -1.13 12.92
N VAL A 258 -16.83 -2.32 12.73
CA VAL A 258 -17.00 -3.44 13.65
C VAL A 258 -16.30 -3.18 14.98
N SER A 259 -17.02 -3.45 16.07
CA SER A 259 -16.55 -3.48 17.45
C SER A 259 -16.80 -4.86 18.07
N VAL A 260 -16.24 -5.12 19.26
CA VAL A 260 -16.49 -6.37 20.01
C VAL A 260 -17.98 -6.56 20.30
N GLU A 261 -18.70 -5.47 20.57
CA GLU A 261 -20.14 -5.46 20.83
C GLU A 261 -20.97 -5.81 19.58
N THR A 262 -20.48 -5.47 18.38
CA THR A 262 -21.23 -5.58 17.11
C THR A 262 -20.74 -6.71 16.20
N VAL A 263 -19.65 -7.38 16.55
CA VAL A 263 -18.99 -8.39 15.71
C VAL A 263 -19.90 -9.59 15.44
N ILE A 264 -20.71 -10.03 16.40
CA ILE A 264 -21.59 -11.18 16.21
C ILE A 264 -22.77 -10.85 15.31
N ALA A 265 -23.40 -9.68 15.50
CA ALA A 265 -24.45 -9.23 14.60
C ALA A 265 -23.94 -9.12 13.15
N THR A 266 -22.72 -8.59 12.97
CA THR A 266 -22.07 -8.49 11.64
C THR A 266 -21.72 -9.87 11.07
N LEU A 267 -21.26 -10.80 11.91
CA LEU A 267 -20.98 -12.18 11.54
C LEU A 267 -22.24 -12.91 11.04
N CYS A 268 -23.35 -12.77 11.76
CA CYS A 268 -24.65 -13.30 11.35
C CYS A 268 -25.09 -12.74 10.00
N CYS A 269 -24.93 -11.44 9.78
CA CYS A 269 -25.23 -10.78 8.51
C CYS A 269 -24.36 -11.34 7.36
N ALA A 270 -23.07 -11.53 7.61
CA ALA A 270 -22.13 -12.07 6.62
C ALA A 270 -22.45 -13.51 6.21
N GLU A 271 -22.80 -14.38 7.17
CA GLU A 271 -23.21 -15.76 6.88
C GLU A 271 -24.57 -15.80 6.17
N MET A 272 -25.55 -15.01 6.62
CA MET A 272 -26.89 -14.96 6.03
C MET A 272 -26.88 -14.56 4.54
N HIS A 273 -25.93 -13.72 4.14
CA HIS A 273 -25.83 -13.17 2.78
C HIS A 273 -24.56 -13.63 2.05
N SER A 274 -24.07 -14.83 2.37
CA SER A 274 -23.02 -15.52 1.63
C SER A 274 -21.79 -14.63 1.33
N CYS A 275 -21.27 -13.94 2.36
CA CYS A 275 -20.07 -13.10 2.27
C CYS A 275 -18.92 -13.69 3.10
N PRO A 276 -18.15 -14.65 2.54
CA PRO A 276 -17.11 -15.36 3.28
C PRO A 276 -15.94 -14.45 3.71
N GLU A 277 -15.65 -13.37 2.98
CA GLU A 277 -14.58 -12.42 3.29
C GLU A 277 -14.85 -11.69 4.62
N LEU A 278 -16.07 -11.16 4.78
CA LEU A 278 -16.49 -10.50 6.01
C LEU A 278 -16.60 -11.51 7.16
N LYS A 279 -17.21 -12.66 6.87
CA LYS A 279 -17.36 -13.76 7.85
C LYS A 279 -16.03 -14.14 8.46
N ASN A 280 -15.01 -14.40 7.62
CA ASN A 280 -13.69 -14.82 8.08
C ASN A 280 -13.04 -13.75 8.96
N ARG A 281 -13.13 -12.47 8.59
CA ARG A 281 -12.59 -11.39 9.43
C ARG A 281 -13.31 -11.26 10.76
N CYS A 282 -14.63 -11.39 10.79
CA CYS A 282 -15.39 -11.40 12.03
C CYS A 282 -15.01 -12.58 12.92
N ILE A 283 -14.86 -13.79 12.35
CA ILE A 283 -14.38 -14.96 13.10
C ILE A 283 -12.98 -14.70 13.69
N ASP A 284 -12.05 -14.16 12.89
CA ASP A 284 -10.69 -13.88 13.33
C ASP A 284 -10.65 -12.86 14.49
N LEU A 285 -11.57 -11.88 14.48
CA LEU A 285 -11.72 -10.95 15.60
C LEU A 285 -12.30 -11.63 16.85
N VAL A 286 -13.30 -12.50 16.69
CA VAL A 286 -13.96 -13.23 17.78
C VAL A 286 -13.00 -14.19 18.47
N VAL A 287 -12.11 -14.87 17.73
CA VAL A 287 -11.22 -15.89 18.30
C VAL A 287 -10.04 -15.31 19.10
N THR A 288 -9.87 -13.97 19.08
CA THR A 288 -8.91 -13.31 19.97
C THR A 288 -9.31 -13.54 21.43
N LYS A 289 -8.40 -14.02 22.26
CA LYS A 289 -8.68 -14.55 23.61
C LYS A 289 -9.57 -13.65 24.47
N ASP A 290 -9.28 -12.35 24.52
CA ASP A 290 -10.03 -11.40 25.34
C ASP A 290 -11.43 -11.15 24.77
N ASN A 291 -11.55 -11.02 23.44
CA ASN A 291 -12.82 -10.83 22.75
C ASN A 291 -13.73 -12.06 22.89
N PHE A 292 -13.18 -13.28 22.79
CA PHE A 292 -13.99 -14.50 22.89
C PHE A 292 -14.68 -14.60 24.26
N MET A 293 -13.96 -14.29 25.34
CA MET A 293 -14.51 -14.32 26.69
C MET A 293 -15.66 -13.32 26.88
N GLU A 294 -15.52 -12.14 26.30
CA GLU A 294 -16.55 -11.10 26.33
C GLU A 294 -17.78 -11.50 25.50
N VAL A 295 -17.55 -12.00 24.29
CA VAL A 295 -18.60 -12.31 23.33
C VAL A 295 -19.36 -13.59 23.68
N ALA A 296 -18.69 -14.61 24.24
CA ALA A 296 -19.30 -15.92 24.51
C ALA A 296 -20.45 -15.88 25.53
N VAL A 297 -20.53 -14.83 26.35
CA VAL A 297 -21.62 -14.62 27.32
C VAL A 297 -22.77 -13.75 26.79
N THR A 298 -22.64 -13.21 25.57
CA THR A 298 -23.65 -12.34 24.96
C THR A 298 -24.80 -13.16 24.37
N LYS A 299 -26.01 -12.57 24.39
CA LYS A 299 -27.20 -13.16 23.75
C LYS A 299 -26.98 -13.41 22.25
N ASP A 300 -26.25 -12.52 21.59
CA ASP A 300 -25.99 -12.60 20.15
C ASP A 300 -25.17 -13.84 19.81
N TYR A 301 -24.18 -14.20 20.64
CA TYR A 301 -23.41 -15.43 20.44
C TYR A 301 -24.26 -16.71 20.62
N PHE A 302 -25.18 -16.71 21.59
CA PHE A 302 -26.15 -17.81 21.72
C PHE A 302 -27.07 -17.92 20.49
N HIS A 303 -27.54 -16.78 19.95
CA HIS A 303 -28.35 -16.75 18.74
C HIS A 303 -27.58 -17.19 17.49
N LEU A 304 -26.30 -16.85 17.39
CA LEU A 304 -25.41 -17.34 16.33
C LEU A 304 -25.38 -18.87 16.34
N GLY A 305 -25.22 -19.49 17.51
CA GLY A 305 -25.19 -20.95 17.62
C GLY A 305 -26.50 -21.64 17.26
N GLN A 306 -27.65 -20.99 17.50
CA GLN A 306 -28.96 -21.51 17.11
C GLN A 306 -29.23 -21.37 15.61
N SER A 307 -28.86 -20.23 15.03
CA SER A 307 -29.18 -19.88 13.65
C SER A 307 -28.16 -20.47 12.67
N PHE A 308 -26.90 -20.55 13.08
CA PHE A 308 -25.77 -20.96 12.23
C PHE A 308 -24.80 -21.91 12.97
N PRO A 309 -25.20 -23.16 13.27
CA PRO A 309 -24.34 -24.12 13.96
C PRO A 309 -23.00 -24.39 13.26
N SER A 310 -22.97 -24.32 11.93
CA SER A 310 -21.76 -24.47 11.10
C SER A 310 -20.68 -23.45 11.44
N VAL A 311 -21.06 -22.21 11.76
CA VAL A 311 -20.13 -21.13 12.12
C VAL A 311 -19.47 -21.43 13.46
N ILE A 312 -20.21 -22.02 14.41
CA ILE A 312 -19.64 -22.44 15.70
C ILE A 312 -18.60 -23.54 15.50
N GLU A 313 -18.86 -24.52 14.63
CA GLU A 313 -17.87 -25.55 14.28
C GLU A 313 -16.63 -24.96 13.60
N GLU A 314 -16.76 -23.84 12.88
CA GLU A 314 -15.64 -23.12 12.27
C GLU A 314 -14.81 -22.31 13.29
N ILE A 315 -15.44 -21.76 14.33
CA ILE A 315 -14.79 -21.01 15.41
C ILE A 315 -13.95 -21.93 16.31
N LYS A 316 -14.49 -23.10 16.70
CA LYS A 316 -13.84 -24.05 17.62
C LYS A 316 -12.36 -24.38 17.31
N PRO A 317 -11.96 -24.74 16.07
CA PRO A 317 -10.58 -25.07 15.77
C PRO A 317 -9.66 -23.84 15.77
N ARG A 318 -10.20 -22.65 15.50
CA ARG A 318 -9.43 -21.39 15.47
C ARG A 318 -9.09 -20.87 16.86
N LEU A 319 -9.92 -21.17 17.87
CA LEU A 319 -9.63 -20.87 19.29
C LEU A 319 -8.49 -21.67 19.90
N LYS A 320 -8.08 -22.77 19.26
CA LYS A 320 -7.02 -23.68 19.76
C LYS A 320 -5.62 -23.33 19.25
N LYS A 321 -5.50 -22.31 18.39
CA LYS A 321 -4.23 -21.79 17.89
C LYS A 321 -3.77 -20.62 18.76
#